data_AF-A0A965HVE1-F1
#
_entry.id   AF-A0A965HVE1-F1
#
_cell.length_a   1.000
_cell.length_b   1.000
_cell.length_c   1.000
_cell.angle_alpha   90.00
_cell.angle_beta   90.00
_cell.angle_gamma   90.00
#
_symmetry.space_group_name_H-M   'P 1'
#
loop_
_entity.id
_entity.type
_entity.pdbx_description
1 polymer ?
#
loop_
_entity_poly.entity_id
_entity_poly.type
_entity_poly.pdbx_seq_one_letter_code
_entity_poly.pdbx_strand_id
1 'polypeptide(L)'
;MLVTYDGLFTPSSYQPLRYTFLIWVMVLLGGTGNNYGAILGAFVVWFIWIQSAPFALYIINIFTSHLDNSNAIKIHLINSIPYFRYLMMGLGLLAVMRYRPMGLLPEKILRN
;
A
#
# COMPACT_ATOMS: atom_id res chain seq x y z
N MET A 1 -11.18 18.25 17.43
CA MET A 1 -11.70 16.94 17.86
C MET A 1 -10.64 15.89 17.57
N LEU A 2 -10.48 14.82 18.34
CA LEU A 2 -9.49 13.74 18.08
C LEU A 2 -10.20 12.55 17.42
N VAL A 3 -9.56 11.90 16.44
CA VAL A 3 -10.13 10.72 15.72
C VAL A 3 -9.43 9.42 16.10
N THR A 4 -8.17 9.50 16.50
CA THR A 4 -7.34 8.40 17.01
C THR A 4 -6.43 8.92 18.12
N TYR A 5 -5.81 8.01 18.88
CA TYR A 5 -4.97 8.31 20.05
C TYR A 5 -3.82 9.30 19.75
N ASP A 6 -3.41 9.43 18.48
CA ASP A 6 -2.33 10.29 18.00
C ASP A 6 -2.78 11.34 16.95
N GLY A 7 -4.08 11.42 16.61
CA GLY A 7 -4.56 12.14 15.43
C GLY A 7 -5.56 13.28 15.70
N LEU A 8 -5.14 14.52 15.51
CA LEU A 8 -5.99 15.72 15.46
C LEU A 8 -6.89 15.71 14.21
N PHE A 9 -8.23 15.77 14.39
CA PHE A 9 -9.21 15.94 13.32
C PHE A 9 -9.05 17.35 12.74
N THR A 10 -8.26 17.49 11.68
CA THR A 10 -8.35 18.64 10.78
C THR A 10 -9.22 18.21 9.59
N PRO A 11 -10.43 18.78 9.43
CA PRO A 11 -11.38 18.34 8.40
C PRO A 11 -10.79 18.32 6.99
N SER A 12 -9.81 19.20 6.72
CA SER A 12 -9.12 19.30 5.43
C SER A 12 -8.10 18.19 5.15
N SER A 13 -7.57 17.49 6.17
CA SER A 13 -6.53 16.47 5.99
C SER A 13 -6.98 15.04 6.33
N TYR A 14 -8.22 14.86 6.80
CA TYR A 14 -8.77 13.54 7.06
C TYR A 14 -8.98 12.79 5.74
N GLN A 15 -8.18 11.75 5.51
CA GLN A 15 -8.34 10.82 4.40
C GLN A 15 -8.90 9.49 4.92
N PRO A 16 -10.22 9.25 4.83
CA PRO A 16 -10.86 8.03 5.34
C PRO A 16 -10.24 6.75 4.78
N LEU A 17 -9.79 6.79 3.53
CA LEU A 17 -9.20 5.68 2.80
C LEU A 17 -7.98 5.07 3.52
N ARG A 18 -7.23 5.88 4.27
CA ARG A 18 -6.07 5.42 5.04
C ARG A 18 -6.45 4.65 6.30
N TYR A 19 -7.57 5.01 6.94
CA TYR A 19 -7.92 4.54 8.29
C TYR A 19 -8.96 3.43 8.31
N THR A 20 -9.71 3.22 7.22
CA THR A 20 -10.69 2.13 7.14
C THR A 20 -10.34 1.18 6.01
N PHE A 21 -10.33 1.67 4.77
CA PHE A 21 -10.10 0.85 3.59
C PHE A 21 -8.73 0.15 3.62
N LEU A 22 -7.66 0.86 4.02
CA LEU A 22 -6.32 0.27 4.12
C LEU A 22 -6.27 -0.88 5.13
N ILE A 23 -6.94 -0.75 6.28
CA ILE A 23 -7.02 -1.82 7.29
C ILE A 23 -7.78 -3.03 6.73
N TRP A 24 -8.88 -2.80 6.01
CA TRP A 24 -9.60 -3.88 5.34
C TRP A 24 -8.74 -4.60 4.30
N VAL A 25 -7.94 -3.85 3.53
CA VAL A 25 -6.98 -4.44 2.57
C VAL A 25 -5.97 -5.33 3.30
N MET A 26 -5.45 -4.91 4.46
CA MET A 26 -4.52 -5.73 5.26
C MET A 26 -5.15 -7.06 5.68
N VAL A 27 -6.38 -7.04 6.16
CA VAL A 27 -7.09 -8.26 6.62
C VAL A 27 -7.47 -9.16 5.44
N LEU A 28 -8.00 -8.60 4.35
CA LEU A 28 -8.36 -9.34 3.15
C LEU A 28 -7.15 -10.02 2.50
N LEU A 29 -6.03 -9.30 2.44
CA LEU A 29 -4.78 -9.80 1.87
C LEU A 29 -4.17 -10.90 2.76
N GLY A 30 -4.25 -10.73 4.07
CA GLY A 30 -3.78 -11.72 5.05
C GLY A 30 -4.60 -13.00 5.11
N GLY A 31 -5.92 -12.87 5.03
CA GLY A 31 -6.91 -13.93 5.22
C GLY A 31 -7.89 -13.55 6.33
N THR A 32 -9.18 -13.45 6.00
CA THR A 32 -10.23 -12.94 6.90
C THR A 32 -10.54 -13.85 8.08
N GLY A 33 -10.23 -15.14 7.98
CA GLY A 33 -10.51 -16.15 9.00
C GLY A 33 -9.29 -16.61 9.79
N ASN A 34 -8.16 -15.89 9.74
CA ASN A 34 -6.97 -16.25 10.51
C ASN A 34 -6.25 -15.01 11.07
N ASN A 35 -6.14 -14.91 12.40
CA ASN A 35 -5.46 -13.80 13.08
C ASN A 35 -3.98 -13.68 12.66
N TYR A 36 -3.29 -14.81 12.48
CA TYR A 36 -1.90 -14.81 11.99
C TYR A 36 -1.81 -14.33 10.54
N GLY A 37 -2.84 -14.65 9.73
CA GLY A 37 -2.99 -14.14 8.37
C GLY A 37 -3.11 -12.63 8.36
N ALA A 38 -4.00 -12.07 9.18
CA ALA A 38 -4.20 -10.61 9.28
C ALA A 38 -2.91 -9.87 9.69
N ILE A 39 -2.12 -10.41 10.65
CA ILE A 39 -0.83 -9.81 11.05
C ILE A 39 0.16 -9.82 9.88
N LEU A 40 0.28 -10.95 9.17
CA LEU A 40 1.16 -11.06 8.02
C LEU A 40 0.69 -10.12 6.88
N GLY A 41 -0.62 -10.03 6.63
CA GLY A 41 -1.20 -9.10 5.67
C GLY A 41 -0.90 -7.64 6.00
N ALA A 42 -1.00 -7.26 7.28
CA ALA A 42 -0.63 -5.92 7.74
C ALA A 42 0.85 -5.61 7.48
N PHE A 43 1.74 -6.57 7.77
CA PHE A 43 3.17 -6.43 7.52
C PHE A 43 3.49 -6.28 6.02
N VAL A 44 2.86 -7.10 5.16
CA VAL A 44 3.06 -7.04 3.71
C VAL A 44 2.58 -5.71 3.12
N VAL A 45 1.39 -5.27 3.49
CA VAL A 45 0.84 -3.99 3.00
C VAL A 45 1.68 -2.81 3.47
N TRP A 46 2.11 -2.81 4.74
CA TRP A 46 3.03 -1.81 5.28
C TRP A 46 4.37 -1.80 4.51
N PHE A 47 4.92 -2.98 4.21
CA PHE A 47 6.16 -3.10 3.45
C PHE A 47 6.00 -2.55 2.03
N ILE A 48 4.93 -2.91 1.32
CA ILE A 48 4.63 -2.38 -0.02
C ILE A 48 4.49 -0.86 0.02
N TRP A 49 3.81 -0.32 1.03
CA TRP A 49 3.61 1.12 1.19
C TRP A 49 4.94 1.88 1.34
N ILE A 50 5.83 1.40 2.23
CA ILE A 50 7.13 2.05 2.47
C ILE A 50 8.05 1.87 1.26
N GLN A 51 8.15 0.67 0.70
CA GLN A 51 9.06 0.37 -0.40
C GLN A 51 8.62 0.94 -1.74
N SER A 52 7.33 1.26 -1.92
CA SER A 52 6.82 1.83 -3.17
C SER A 52 7.48 3.16 -3.54
N ALA A 53 7.75 4.04 -2.58
CA ALA A 53 8.37 5.34 -2.85
C ALA A 53 9.84 5.23 -3.31
N PRO A 54 10.75 4.54 -2.61
CA PRO A 54 12.13 4.36 -3.07
C PRO A 54 12.19 3.53 -4.36
N PHE A 55 11.30 2.55 -4.54
CA PHE A 55 11.20 1.79 -5.78
C PHE A 55 10.82 2.67 -6.98
N ALA A 56 9.83 3.55 -6.82
CA ALA A 56 9.43 4.49 -7.87
C ALA A 56 10.57 5.46 -8.21
N LEU A 57 11.25 6.01 -7.20
CA LEU A 57 12.42 6.87 -7.41
C LEU A 57 13.54 6.16 -8.15
N TYR A 58 13.83 4.90 -7.78
CA TYR A 58 14.82 4.08 -8.44
C TYR A 58 14.50 3.87 -9.93
N ILE A 59 13.25 3.51 -10.24
CA ILE A 59 12.77 3.37 -11.62
C ILE A 59 12.93 4.68 -12.39
N ILE A 60 12.45 5.79 -11.84
CA ILE A 60 12.53 7.10 -12.48
C ILE A 60 14.00 7.47 -12.77
N ASN A 61 14.91 7.22 -11.83
CA ASN A 61 16.33 7.53 -12.02
C ASN A 61 16.98 6.68 -13.10
N ILE A 62 16.61 5.40 -13.25
CA ILE A 62 17.11 4.55 -14.35
C ILE A 62 16.64 5.11 -15.70
N PHE A 63 15.35 5.42 -15.84
CA PHE A 63 14.79 5.93 -17.10
C PHE A 63 15.22 7.37 -17.42
N THR A 64 15.49 8.17 -16.39
CA THR A 64 15.92 9.58 -16.54
C THR A 64 17.43 9.79 -16.35
N SER A 65 18.20 8.70 -16.36
CA SER A 65 19.66 8.71 -16.23
C SER A 65 20.36 9.53 -17.32
N HIS A 66 19.77 9.61 -18.51
CA HIS A 66 20.29 10.34 -19.67
C HIS A 66 19.71 11.76 -19.81
N LEU A 67 18.79 12.15 -18.92
CA LEU A 67 18.13 13.45 -18.92
C LEU A 67 18.79 14.38 -17.91
N ASP A 68 19.13 15.58 -18.37
CA ASP A 68 19.64 16.65 -17.52
C ASP A 68 18.66 16.99 -16.37
N ASN A 69 19.21 17.42 -15.24
CA ASN A 69 18.48 17.63 -13.99
C ASN A 69 17.48 18.80 -14.07
N SER A 70 17.62 19.67 -15.08
CA SER A 70 16.73 20.80 -15.35
C SER A 70 15.49 20.43 -16.17
N ASN A 71 15.42 19.21 -16.71
CA ASN A 71 14.32 18.82 -17.59
C ASN A 71 12.97 18.77 -16.86
N ALA A 72 11.98 19.49 -17.39
CA ALA A 72 10.63 19.55 -16.84
C ALA A 72 9.97 18.17 -16.69
N ILE A 73 10.29 17.23 -17.59
CA ILE A 73 9.77 15.84 -17.56
C ILE A 73 10.29 15.10 -16.32
N LYS A 74 11.59 15.21 -16.01
CA LYS A 74 12.20 14.55 -14.86
C LYS A 74 11.63 15.07 -13.54
N ILE A 75 11.48 16.39 -13.44
CA ILE A 75 10.87 17.05 -12.27
C ILE A 75 9.42 16.59 -12.09
N HIS A 76 8.63 16.53 -13.17
CA HIS A 76 7.26 16.06 -13.11
C HIS A 76 7.14 14.59 -12.67
N LEU A 77 8.04 13.71 -13.16
CA LEU A 77 8.08 12.31 -12.74
C LEU A 77 8.41 12.17 -11.25
N ILE A 78 9.39 12.93 -10.75
CA ILE A 78 9.76 12.92 -9.32
C ILE A 78 8.59 13.41 -8.45
N ASN A 79 7.90 14.48 -8.87
CA ASN A 79 6.71 14.97 -8.17
C ASN A 79 5.55 13.96 -8.17
N SER A 80 5.57 12.99 -9.09
CA SER A 80 4.54 11.95 -9.18
C SER A 80 4.78 10.75 -8.25
N ILE A 81 5.91 10.69 -7.54
CA ILE A 81 6.27 9.58 -6.63
C ILE A 81 5.20 9.27 -5.57
N PRO A 82 4.53 10.25 -4.93
CA PRO A 82 3.49 9.95 -3.94
C PRO A 82 2.34 9.10 -4.50
N TYR A 83 2.01 9.27 -5.79
CA TYR A 83 0.93 8.53 -6.43
C TYR A 83 1.28 7.07 -6.72
N PHE A 84 2.57 6.74 -6.86
CA PHE A 84 3.03 5.36 -7.05
C PHE A 84 2.65 4.44 -5.89
N ARG A 85 2.50 4.98 -4.67
CA ARG A 85 2.03 4.21 -3.51
C ARG A 85 0.67 3.57 -3.76
N TYR A 86 -0.26 4.33 -4.31
CA TYR A 86 -1.60 3.84 -4.60
C TYR A 86 -1.59 2.82 -5.74
N LEU A 87 -0.75 3.02 -6.76
CA LEU A 87 -0.54 2.06 -7.84
C LEU A 87 -0.02 0.72 -7.30
N MET A 88 1.04 0.75 -6.49
CA MET A 88 1.64 -0.46 -5.91
C MET A 88 0.68 -1.18 -4.96
N MET A 89 -0.11 -0.44 -4.18
CA MET A 89 -1.17 -0.99 -3.33
C MET A 89 -2.23 -1.72 -4.15
N GLY A 90 -2.72 -1.10 -5.24
CA GLY A 90 -3.70 -1.71 -6.12
C GLY A 90 -3.18 -2.97 -6.82
N LEU A 91 -1.93 -2.91 -7.33
CA LEU A 91 -1.27 -4.08 -7.94
C LEU A 91 -1.07 -5.22 -6.92
N GLY A 92 -0.65 -4.90 -5.70
CA GLY A 92 -0.48 -5.87 -4.63
C GLY A 92 -1.79 -6.59 -4.28
N LEU A 93 -2.89 -5.82 -4.15
CA LEU A 93 -4.22 -6.37 -3.92
C LEU A 93 -4.65 -7.29 -5.07
N LEU A 94 -4.56 -6.82 -6.32
CA LEU A 94 -4.96 -7.58 -7.50
C LEU A 94 -4.15 -8.87 -7.62
N ALA A 95 -2.84 -8.83 -7.38
CA ALA A 95 -1.98 -10.01 -7.43
C ALA A 95 -2.42 -11.05 -6.39
N VAL A 96 -2.66 -10.63 -5.14
CA VAL A 96 -3.08 -11.57 -4.10
C VAL A 96 -4.47 -12.13 -4.39
N MET A 97 -5.44 -11.29 -4.76
CA MET A 97 -6.78 -11.78 -5.11
C MET A 97 -6.75 -12.72 -6.31
N ARG A 98 -5.84 -12.50 -7.27
CA ARG A 98 -5.69 -13.36 -8.46
C ARG A 98 -5.12 -14.73 -8.14
N TYR A 99 -4.07 -14.79 -7.31
CA TYR A 99 -3.34 -16.05 -7.06
C TYR A 99 -3.76 -16.77 -5.78
N ARG A 100 -4.30 -16.05 -4.80
CA ARG A 100 -4.70 -16.54 -3.47
C ARG A 100 -5.99 -15.85 -3.02
N PRO A 101 -7.16 -16.22 -3.59
CA PRO A 101 -8.43 -15.55 -3.31
C PRO A 101 -8.90 -15.67 -1.85
N MET A 102 -8.37 -16.64 -1.10
CA MET A 102 -8.65 -16.81 0.34
C MET A 102 -7.67 -16.05 1.25
N GLY A 103 -6.78 -15.22 0.68
CA GLY A 103 -5.70 -14.54 1.39
C GLY A 103 -4.40 -15.36 1.45
N LEU A 104 -3.34 -14.74 1.97
CA LEU A 104 -2.01 -15.35 2.07
C LEU A 104 -1.98 -16.57 3.01
N LEU A 105 -2.71 -16.51 4.13
CA LEU A 105 -2.83 -17.60 5.10
C LEU A 105 -4.32 -17.90 5.33
N PRO A 106 -4.92 -18.82 4.54
CA PRO A 106 -6.33 -19.14 4.64
C PRO A 106 -6.68 -19.76 6.00
N GLU A 107 -7.96 -19.65 6.35
CA GLU A 107 -8.52 -20.18 7.59
C GLU A 107 -8.35 -21.71 7.69
N LYS A 108 -8.05 -22.18 8.90
CA LYS A 108 -8.08 -23.62 9.19
C LYS A 108 -9.54 -24.04 9.35
N ILE A 109 -10.05 -24.82 8.40
CA ILE A 109 -11.39 -25.42 8.51
C ILE A 109 -11.34 -26.47 9.63
N LEU A 110 -11.88 -26.14 10.79
CA LEU A 110 -12.14 -27.11 11.86
C LEU A 110 -13.30 -28.00 11.41
N ARG A 111 -12.98 -29.22 10.98
CA ARG A 111 -13.99 -30.23 10.64
C ARG A 111 -14.30 -31.02 11.91
N ASN A 112 -15.47 -30.73 12.50
CA ASN A 112 -16.07 -31.55 13.55
C ASN A 112 -16.62 -32.85 12.96
#